data_AF-A0A2J6SDX9-F1
#
_entry.id   AF-A0A2J6SDX9-F1
#
_cell.length_a   1.000
_cell.length_b   1.000
_cell.length_c   1.000
_cell.angle_alpha   90.00
_cell.angle_beta   90.00
_cell.angle_gamma   90.00
#
_symmetry.space_group_name_H-M   'P 1'
#
loop_
_entity.id
_entity.type
_entity.pdbx_description
1 polymer ?
#
loop_
_entity_poly.entity_id
_entity_poly.type
_entity_poly.pdbx_seq_one_letter_code
_entity_poly.pdbx_strand_id
1 'polypeptide(L)'
;MSKYVLPKLLYAYNALEPYISEQIMTLHHSKHHQLYVNNLNAAVISQASADLVSSIQGFKDAFTTVLLGIKGSGWGWLLTTSKDQDIVPAGKKPLLGIDMWEHAYYLQYLNDKKEYVNGIWNIINWSVVEKRFGAIWES
;
A
#
# COMPACT_ATOMS: atom_id res chain seq x y z
N MET A 1 12.64 -5.87 -1.24
CA MET A 1 12.65 -7.35 -1.10
C MET A 1 13.78 -7.92 -1.93
N SER A 2 14.55 -8.84 -1.37
CA SER A 2 15.64 -9.50 -2.11
C SER A 2 15.07 -10.50 -3.12
N LYS A 3 15.59 -10.48 -4.36
CA LYS A 3 15.15 -11.35 -5.46
C LYS A 3 15.82 -12.72 -5.35
N TYR A 4 15.08 -13.80 -5.57
CA TYR A 4 15.66 -15.14 -5.70
C TYR A 4 16.52 -15.23 -6.97
N VAL A 5 17.66 -15.91 -6.86
CA VAL A 5 18.63 -16.09 -7.96
C VAL A 5 18.85 -17.57 -8.23
N LEU A 6 19.12 -17.90 -9.49
CA LEU A 6 19.49 -19.26 -9.87
C LEU A 6 20.88 -19.58 -9.26
N PRO A 7 21.00 -20.57 -8.37
CA PRO A 7 22.29 -20.91 -7.78
C PRO A 7 23.23 -21.50 -8.84
N LYS A 8 24.52 -21.20 -8.77
CA LYS A 8 25.51 -21.85 -9.64
C LYS A 8 25.67 -23.31 -9.23
N LEU A 9 25.76 -24.23 -10.20
CA LEU A 9 26.14 -25.61 -9.93
C LEU A 9 27.56 -25.70 -9.35
N LEU A 10 27.77 -26.65 -8.45
CA LEU A 10 29.07 -26.92 -7.82
C LEU A 10 30.02 -27.71 -8.72
N TYR A 11 29.56 -28.15 -9.88
CA TYR A 11 30.28 -28.98 -10.84
C TYR A 11 29.89 -28.60 -12.28
N ALA A 12 30.72 -29.03 -13.24
CA ALA A 12 30.47 -28.82 -14.67
C ALA A 12 29.24 -29.62 -15.16
N TYR A 13 28.58 -29.18 -16.23
CA TYR A 13 27.35 -29.83 -16.71
C TYR A 13 27.53 -31.30 -17.12
N ASN A 14 28.72 -31.70 -17.57
CA ASN A 14 29.05 -33.07 -17.95
C ASN A 14 29.61 -33.93 -16.79
N ALA A 15 29.73 -33.40 -15.57
CA ALA A 15 30.38 -34.09 -14.46
C ALA A 15 29.65 -35.37 -14.00
N LEU A 16 28.42 -35.59 -14.47
CA LEU A 16 27.58 -36.74 -14.10
C LEU A 16 27.50 -37.79 -15.21
N GLU A 17 28.28 -37.65 -16.29
CA GLU A 17 28.35 -38.65 -17.35
C GLU A 17 29.04 -39.96 -16.88
N PRO A 18 28.68 -41.13 -17.44
CA PRO A 18 27.66 -41.34 -18.48
C PRO A 18 26.22 -41.43 -17.93
N TYR A 19 26.01 -41.22 -16.63
CA TYR A 19 24.73 -41.46 -15.97
C TYR A 19 23.69 -40.37 -16.25
N ILE A 20 24.12 -39.11 -16.39
CA ILE A 20 23.28 -37.97 -16.80
C ILE A 20 24.08 -37.15 -17.81
N SER A 21 23.52 -36.96 -19.01
CA SER A 21 24.21 -36.23 -20.08
C SER A 21 24.35 -34.73 -19.79
N GLU A 22 25.40 -34.13 -20.34
CA GLU A 22 25.61 -32.67 -20.29
C GLU A 22 24.37 -31.88 -20.77
N GLN A 23 23.73 -32.35 -21.84
CA GLN A 23 22.55 -31.72 -22.42
C GLN A 23 21.38 -31.67 -21.42
N ILE A 24 21.13 -32.77 -20.70
CA ILE A 24 20.08 -32.83 -19.67
C ILE A 24 20.41 -31.84 -18.56
N MET A 25 21.63 -31.85 -18.04
CA MET A 25 22.03 -30.95 -16.94
C MET A 25 21.95 -29.48 -17.35
N THR A 26 22.36 -29.16 -18.56
CA THR A 26 22.29 -27.80 -19.12
C THR A 26 20.84 -27.32 -19.20
N LEU A 27 19.94 -28.12 -19.78
CA LEU A 27 18.52 -27.76 -19.92
C LEU A 27 17.81 -27.70 -18.56
N HIS A 28 18.04 -28.68 -17.70
CA HIS A 28 17.44 -28.74 -16.38
C HIS A 28 17.78 -27.48 -15.56
N HIS A 29 19.06 -27.14 -15.50
CA HIS A 29 19.52 -26.00 -14.71
C HIS A 29 19.18 -24.66 -15.36
N SER A 30 19.62 -24.44 -16.61
CA SER A 30 19.53 -23.12 -17.24
C SER A 30 18.13 -22.75 -17.74
N LYS A 31 17.23 -23.73 -17.92
CA LYS A 31 15.86 -23.50 -18.38
C LYS A 31 14.83 -23.80 -17.31
N HIS A 32 14.75 -25.05 -16.84
CA HIS A 32 13.67 -25.46 -15.94
C HIS A 32 13.80 -24.81 -14.55
N HIS A 33 14.98 -24.89 -13.92
CA HIS A 33 15.20 -24.23 -12.63
C HIS A 33 15.12 -22.70 -12.76
N GLN A 34 15.68 -22.12 -13.83
CA GLN A 34 15.55 -20.69 -14.10
C GLN A 34 14.08 -20.25 -14.22
N LEU A 35 13.23 -21.06 -14.86
CA LEU A 35 11.79 -20.80 -14.95
C LEU A 35 11.13 -20.81 -13.57
N TYR A 36 11.45 -21.77 -12.69
CA TYR A 36 10.94 -21.79 -11.32
C TYR A 36 11.36 -20.55 -10.52
N VAL A 37 12.63 -20.14 -10.63
CA VAL A 37 13.12 -18.91 -10.00
C VAL A 37 12.36 -17.68 -10.50
N ASN A 38 12.09 -17.59 -11.80
CA ASN A 38 11.33 -16.48 -12.38
C ASN A 38 9.88 -16.46 -11.87
N ASN A 39 9.21 -17.60 -11.89
CA ASN A 39 7.82 -17.72 -11.45
C ASN A 39 7.67 -17.43 -9.94
N LEU A 40 8.62 -17.92 -9.12
CA LEU A 40 8.64 -17.63 -7.69
C LEU A 40 8.80 -16.12 -7.42
N ASN A 41 9.74 -15.47 -8.11
CA ASN A 41 9.91 -14.02 -7.98
C ASN A 41 8.64 -13.24 -8.37
N ALA A 42 7.98 -13.63 -9.46
CA ALA A 42 6.72 -13.02 -9.88
C ALA A 42 5.62 -13.20 -8.83
N ALA A 43 5.49 -14.40 -8.27
CA ALA A 43 4.51 -14.71 -7.23
C ALA A 43 4.75 -13.88 -5.95
N VAL A 44 6.00 -13.76 -5.50
CA VAL A 44 6.37 -12.95 -4.32
C VAL A 44 6.05 -11.48 -4.52
N ILE A 45 6.34 -10.93 -5.70
CA ILE A 45 5.99 -9.54 -6.04
C ILE A 45 4.48 -9.34 -6.06
N SER A 46 3.75 -10.27 -6.67
CA SER A 46 2.28 -10.24 -6.70
C SER A 46 1.69 -10.26 -5.30
N GLN A 47 2.17 -11.16 -4.43
CA GLN A 47 1.69 -11.25 -3.05
C GLN A 47 1.94 -9.96 -2.26
N ALA A 48 3.17 -9.43 -2.30
CA ALA A 48 3.48 -8.18 -1.61
C ALA A 48 2.65 -7.00 -2.13
N SER A 49 2.34 -6.99 -3.42
CA SER A 49 1.47 -5.96 -4.01
C SER A 49 0.03 -6.11 -3.50
N ALA A 50 -0.48 -7.34 -3.40
CA ALA A 50 -1.80 -7.61 -2.83
C ALA A 50 -1.89 -7.22 -1.35
N ASP A 51 -0.85 -7.53 -0.56
CA ASP A 51 -0.78 -7.17 0.85
C ASP A 51 -0.77 -5.65 1.05
N LEU A 52 -0.03 -4.92 0.20
CA LEU A 52 -0.01 -3.46 0.21
C LEU A 52 -1.38 -2.87 -0.14
N VAL A 53 -2.03 -3.37 -1.19
CA VAL A 53 -3.38 -2.92 -1.59
C VAL A 53 -4.38 -3.19 -0.46
N SER A 54 -4.34 -4.37 0.14
CA SER A 54 -5.19 -4.73 1.28
C SER A 54 -4.95 -3.79 2.48
N SER A 55 -3.69 -3.48 2.79
CA SER A 55 -3.33 -2.56 3.87
C SER A 55 -3.84 -1.14 3.63
N ILE A 56 -3.70 -0.62 2.40
CA ILE A 56 -4.23 0.70 2.02
C ILE A 56 -5.75 0.72 2.12
N GLN A 57 -6.43 -0.34 1.67
CA GLN A 57 -7.89 -0.43 1.78
C GLN A 57 -8.32 -0.46 3.25
N GLY A 58 -7.69 -1.29 4.08
CA GLY A 58 -7.98 -1.34 5.51
C GLY A 58 -7.78 0.01 6.20
N PHE A 59 -6.75 0.76 5.82
CA PHE A 59 -6.56 2.14 6.28
C PHE A 59 -7.73 3.05 5.85
N LYS A 60 -8.13 3.03 4.57
CA LYS A 60 -9.26 3.84 4.06
C LYS A 60 -10.56 3.51 4.79
N ASP A 61 -10.83 2.24 5.04
CA ASP A 61 -12.04 1.78 5.72
C ASP A 61 -12.07 2.22 7.19
N ALA A 62 -10.95 2.09 7.89
CA ALA A 62 -10.81 2.54 9.27
C ALA A 62 -11.00 4.06 9.38
N PHE A 63 -10.36 4.85 8.50
CA PHE A 63 -10.49 6.30 8.54
C PHE A 63 -11.88 6.78 8.11
N THR A 64 -12.49 6.12 7.12
CA THR A 64 -13.89 6.35 6.73
C THR A 64 -14.84 6.13 7.91
N THR A 65 -14.62 5.07 8.68
CA THR A 65 -15.40 4.81 9.90
C THR A 65 -15.28 5.94 10.92
N VAL A 66 -14.07 6.47 11.12
CA VAL A 66 -13.83 7.64 12.00
C VAL A 66 -14.58 8.88 11.50
N LEU A 67 -14.49 9.20 10.21
CA LEU A 67 -15.16 10.36 9.60
C LEU A 67 -16.68 10.29 9.75
N LEU A 68 -17.27 9.14 9.44
CA LEU A 68 -18.72 8.96 9.53
C LEU A 68 -19.22 8.97 10.98
N GLY A 69 -18.35 8.64 11.93
CA GLY A 69 -18.62 8.69 13.37
C GLY A 69 -18.74 10.11 13.95
N ILE A 70 -18.23 11.14 13.27
CA ILE A 70 -18.31 12.54 13.73
C ILE A 70 -19.79 12.94 13.87
N LYS A 71 -20.12 13.47 15.06
CA LYS A 71 -21.47 13.94 15.43
C LYS A 71 -21.51 15.46 15.35
N GLY A 72 -22.41 15.99 14.53
CA GLY A 72 -22.45 17.42 14.23
C GLY A 72 -21.27 17.84 13.35
N SER A 73 -20.86 19.09 13.49
CA SER A 73 -19.78 19.69 12.72
C SER A 73 -18.39 19.30 13.23
N GLY A 74 -17.44 19.11 12.32
CA GLY A 74 -16.05 18.85 12.69
C GLY A 74 -15.17 18.38 11.54
N TRP A 75 -13.94 18.04 11.91
CA TRP A 75 -12.88 17.59 11.00
C TRP A 75 -12.35 16.23 11.41
N GLY A 76 -12.08 15.38 10.43
CA GLY A 76 -11.28 14.18 10.62
C GLY A 76 -9.85 14.42 10.18
N TRP A 77 -8.90 14.24 11.08
CA TRP A 77 -7.48 14.31 10.80
C TRP A 77 -6.86 12.92 10.85
N LEU A 78 -5.87 12.65 10.02
CA LEU A 78 -5.11 11.42 10.15
C LEU A 78 -4.51 11.38 11.58
N LEU A 79 -4.94 10.38 12.38
CA LEU A 79 -4.62 10.15 13.81
C LEU A 79 -5.45 10.91 14.88
N THR A 80 -6.45 11.72 14.53
CA THR A 80 -7.34 12.39 15.51
C THR A 80 -8.60 13.00 14.88
N THR A 81 -9.58 13.42 15.67
CA THR A 81 -10.69 14.28 15.20
C THR A 81 -10.68 15.61 15.94
N SER A 82 -11.36 16.62 15.40
CA SER A 82 -11.62 17.88 16.09
C SER A 82 -13.07 18.34 15.86
N LYS A 83 -13.68 18.95 16.87
CA LYS A 83 -15.07 19.41 16.82
C LYS A 83 -15.12 20.83 16.26
N ASP A 84 -16.18 21.16 15.53
CA ASP A 84 -16.39 22.48 14.96
C ASP A 84 -15.16 22.96 14.17
N GLN A 85 -14.52 24.05 14.59
CA GLN A 85 -13.31 24.61 13.95
C GLN A 85 -12.06 24.45 14.82
N ASP A 86 -12.09 23.55 15.80
CA ASP A 86 -10.93 23.27 16.63
C ASP A 86 -9.76 22.79 15.76
N ILE A 87 -8.59 23.40 15.96
CA ILE A 87 -7.37 22.99 15.27
C ILE A 87 -6.86 21.64 15.80
N VAL A 88 -5.98 20.99 15.04
CA VAL A 88 -5.30 19.78 15.51
C VAL A 88 -4.64 20.04 16.87
N PRO A 89 -4.84 19.16 17.88
CA PRO A 89 -4.30 19.36 19.23
C PRO A 89 -2.79 19.64 19.22
N ALA A 90 -2.35 20.51 20.13
CA ALA A 90 -0.96 20.88 20.28
C ALA A 90 -0.07 19.63 20.42
N GLY A 91 1.07 19.63 19.70
CA GLY A 91 2.01 18.50 19.65
C GLY A 91 1.67 17.44 18.59
N LYS A 92 0.51 17.48 17.95
CA LYS A 92 0.22 16.68 16.74
C LYS A 92 0.43 17.54 15.48
N LYS A 93 1.05 16.96 14.46
CA LYS A 93 1.26 17.60 13.16
C LYS A 93 0.21 17.08 12.15
N PRO A 94 -0.62 17.94 11.53
CA PRO A 94 -1.65 17.51 10.59
C PRO A 94 -1.02 16.94 9.31
N LEU A 95 -1.33 15.68 8.99
CA LEU A 95 -0.91 15.04 7.72
C LEU A 95 -1.98 15.20 6.65
N LEU A 96 -3.17 14.66 6.93
CA LEU A 96 -4.38 14.72 6.11
C LEU A 96 -5.53 15.21 6.99
N GLY A 97 -6.36 16.09 6.45
CA GLY A 97 -7.59 16.56 7.08
C GLY A 97 -8.73 16.49 6.09
N ILE A 98 -9.91 16.05 6.55
CA ILE A 98 -11.15 15.99 5.78
C ILE A 98 -12.23 16.73 6.56
N ASP A 99 -12.85 17.68 5.89
CA ASP A 99 -13.96 18.47 6.41
C ASP A 99 -15.24 17.62 6.42
N MET A 100 -15.88 17.49 7.59
CA MET A 100 -17.12 16.74 7.74
C MET A 100 -18.31 17.65 8.13
N TRP A 101 -18.17 18.96 7.97
CA TRP A 101 -19.29 19.89 8.05
C TRP A 101 -20.27 19.66 6.90
N GLU A 102 -21.57 19.79 7.16
CA GLU A 102 -22.60 19.58 6.12
C GLU A 102 -22.38 20.48 4.90
N HIS A 103 -21.90 21.71 5.08
CA HIS A 103 -21.62 22.60 3.95
C HIS A 103 -20.52 22.10 2.99
N ALA A 104 -19.73 21.11 3.39
CA ALA A 104 -18.67 20.55 2.56
C ALA A 104 -19.23 19.59 1.51
N TYR A 105 -20.45 19.07 1.71
CA TYR A 105 -21.02 18.03 0.86
C TYR A 105 -22.51 18.17 0.54
N TYR A 106 -23.29 18.90 1.35
CA TYR A 106 -24.76 18.78 1.32
C TYR A 106 -25.40 19.17 0.00
N LEU A 107 -24.89 20.17 -0.72
CA LEU A 107 -25.47 20.58 -2.00
C LEU A 107 -25.36 19.50 -3.10
N GLN A 108 -24.39 18.60 -2.99
CA GLN A 108 -24.16 17.54 -3.98
C GLN A 108 -24.61 16.17 -3.47
N TYR A 109 -24.34 15.86 -2.20
CA TYR A 109 -24.55 14.55 -1.60
C TYR A 109 -25.74 14.52 -0.63
N LEU A 110 -26.39 15.66 -0.37
CA LEU A 110 -27.49 15.81 0.59
C LEU A 110 -27.10 15.20 1.94
N ASN A 111 -27.90 14.26 2.45
CA ASN A 111 -27.64 13.55 3.70
C ASN A 111 -26.64 12.38 3.56
N ASP A 112 -26.22 12.04 2.36
CA ASP A 112 -25.32 10.91 2.10
C ASP A 112 -23.85 11.30 2.25
N LYS A 113 -23.46 11.60 3.49
CA LYS A 113 -22.06 11.87 3.83
C LYS A 113 -21.13 10.67 3.57
N LYS A 114 -21.66 9.46 3.43
CA LYS A 114 -20.87 8.26 3.10
C LYS A 114 -20.36 8.35 1.67
N GLU A 115 -21.23 8.73 0.74
CA GLU A 115 -20.84 8.89 -0.66
C GLU A 115 -19.84 10.03 -0.86
N TYR A 116 -19.97 11.13 -0.10
CA TYR A 116 -18.95 12.18 -0.04
C TYR A 116 -17.56 11.65 0.37
N VAL A 117 -17.49 10.90 1.48
CA VAL A 117 -16.21 10.35 1.98
C VAL A 117 -15.62 9.34 1.00
N ASN A 118 -16.45 8.50 0.37
CA ASN A 118 -16.01 7.57 -0.67
C ASN A 118 -15.36 8.32 -1.86
N GLY A 119 -15.96 9.43 -2.27
CA GLY A 119 -15.46 10.27 -3.37
C GLY A 119 -14.15 11.00 -3.02
N ILE A 120 -14.01 11.50 -1.80
CA ILE A 120 -12.84 12.25 -1.31
C ILE A 120 -11.54 11.50 -1.54
N TRP A 121 -11.52 10.17 -1.37
CA TRP A 121 -10.31 9.35 -1.56
C TRP A 121 -9.67 9.47 -2.95
N ASN A 122 -10.45 9.85 -3.97
CA ASN A 122 -9.98 9.98 -5.35
C ASN A 122 -9.31 11.33 -5.64
N ILE A 123 -9.48 12.32 -4.76
CA ILE A 123 -9.00 13.70 -4.98
C ILE A 123 -7.96 14.15 -3.94
N ILE A 124 -7.58 13.29 -3.00
CA ILE A 124 -6.54 13.59 -2.02
C ILE A 124 -5.20 13.80 -2.74
N ASN A 125 -4.56 14.93 -2.44
CA ASN A 125 -3.19 15.19 -2.89
C ASN A 125 -2.18 14.45 -2.01
N TRP A 126 -1.87 13.20 -2.39
CA TRP A 126 -0.92 12.35 -1.67
C TRP A 126 0.50 12.90 -1.63
N SER A 127 0.93 13.67 -2.64
CA SER A 127 2.26 14.30 -2.63
C SER A 127 2.41 15.32 -1.50
N VAL A 128 1.35 16.06 -1.18
CA VAL A 128 1.35 16.97 -0.02
C VAL A 128 1.35 16.20 1.30
N VAL A 129 0.58 15.12 1.40
CA VAL A 129 0.55 14.26 2.60
C VAL A 129 1.94 13.65 2.85
N GLU A 130 2.58 13.13 1.80
CA GLU A 130 3.95 12.58 1.85
C GLU A 130 4.96 13.64 2.26
N LYS A 131 4.92 14.83 1.64
CA LYS A 131 5.80 15.95 2.02
C LYS A 131 5.64 16.34 3.49
N ARG A 132 4.40 16.38 4.00
CA ARG A 132 4.14 16.65 5.42
C ARG A 132 4.71 15.54 6.28
N PHE A 133 4.52 14.28 5.90
CA PHE A 133 5.04 13.11 6.63
C PHE A 133 6.56 13.13 6.74
N GLY A 134 7.27 13.40 5.64
CA GLY A 134 8.74 13.56 5.66
C GLY A 134 9.20 14.62 6.65
N ALA A 135 8.55 15.79 6.65
CA ALA A 135 8.87 16.88 7.60
C ALA A 135 8.53 16.57 9.08
N ILE A 136 7.71 15.55 9.36
CA ILE A 136 7.54 15.01 10.72
C ILE A 136 8.70 14.09 11.08
N TRP A 137 9.07 13.20 10.17
CA TRP A 137 10.06 12.17 10.41
C TRP A 137 11.48 12.72 10.54
N GLU A 138 11.76 13.85 9.89
CA GLU A 138 13.07 14.53 9.94
C GLU A 138 13.24 15.48 11.14
N SER A 139 12.22 15.67 12.00
CA SER A 139 12.26 16.57 13.16
C SER A 139 12.39 15.84 14.48
#